data_AF-E4TYR9-F1
#
_entry.id   AF-E4TYR9-F1
#
_cell.length_a   1.000
_cell.length_b   1.000
_cell.length_c   1.000
_cell.angle_alpha   90.00
_cell.angle_beta   90.00
_cell.angle_gamma   90.00
#
_symmetry.space_group_name_H-M   'P 1'
#
loop_
_entity.id
_entity.type
_entity.pdbx_description
1 polymer ?
#
loop_
_entity_poly.entity_id
_entity_poly.type
_entity_poly.pdbx_seq_one_letter_code
_entity_poly.pdbx_strand_id
1 'polypeptide(L)'
;MLPIIVEAATNFFLHQIRLPYDFIDSTKKRTLFAYIDIETTNGEIHRAYIGCDPMLIQTIAEIFLGEDESDEQTLIDMLLETTNMIVGSAKVLAGELYETSLSIATPFLLSDEEVSAVQLDNSKCIGINGGEMTIALQRL
;
A
#
# COMPACT_ATOMS: atom_id res chain seq x y z
N MET A 1 -11.11 -6.68 6.28
CA MET A 1 -10.37 -5.46 5.87
C MET A 1 -9.20 -5.77 4.94
N LEU A 2 -8.26 -6.65 5.29
CA LEU A 2 -7.11 -6.95 4.40
C LEU A 2 -7.53 -7.34 2.96
N PRO A 3 -8.54 -8.23 2.73
CA PRO A 3 -8.99 -8.54 1.38
C PRO A 3 -9.48 -7.31 0.59
N ILE A 4 -10.12 -6.35 1.25
CA ILE A 4 -10.63 -5.12 0.63
C ILE A 4 -9.47 -4.20 0.23
N ILE A 5 -8.43 -4.08 1.07
CA ILE A 5 -7.24 -3.30 0.74
C ILE A 5 -6.48 -3.95 -0.42
N VAL A 6 -6.38 -5.28 -0.42
CA VAL A 6 -5.78 -6.03 -1.54
C VAL A 6 -6.57 -5.81 -2.83
N GLU A 7 -7.90 -5.86 -2.78
CA GLU A 7 -8.76 -5.56 -3.93
C GLU A 7 -8.56 -4.12 -4.43
N ALA A 8 -8.51 -3.15 -3.53
CA ALA A 8 -8.22 -1.75 -3.87
C ALA A 8 -6.85 -1.59 -4.54
N ALA A 9 -5.82 -2.30 -4.06
CA ALA A 9 -4.50 -2.30 -4.68
C ALA A 9 -4.53 -2.94 -6.08
N THR A 10 -5.24 -4.05 -6.27
CA THR A 10 -5.40 -4.65 -7.60
C THR A 10 -6.13 -3.70 -8.55
N ASN A 11 -7.14 -2.96 -8.08
CA ASN A 11 -7.83 -1.94 -8.87
C ASN A 11 -6.92 -0.76 -9.21
N PHE A 12 -6.07 -0.33 -8.27
CA PHE A 12 -5.02 0.66 -8.54
C PHE A 12 -4.11 0.19 -9.69
N PHE A 13 -3.67 -1.06 -9.66
CA PHE A 13 -2.82 -1.58 -10.73
C PHE A 13 -3.52 -1.73 -12.08
N LEU A 14 -4.77 -2.23 -12.08
CA LEU A 14 -5.53 -2.43 -13.31
C LEU A 14 -5.96 -1.11 -13.96
N HIS A 15 -6.37 -0.12 -13.16
CA HIS A 15 -7.05 1.07 -13.67
C HIS A 15 -6.17 2.32 -13.71
N GLN A 16 -5.30 2.50 -12.70
CA GLN A 16 -4.44 3.66 -12.60
C GLN A 16 -3.07 3.40 -13.25
N ILE A 17 -2.39 2.34 -12.83
CA ILE A 17 -1.06 1.99 -13.37
C ILE A 17 -1.17 1.33 -14.75
N ARG A 18 -2.25 0.58 -15.00
CA ARG A 18 -2.54 -0.15 -16.25
C ARG A 18 -1.46 -1.17 -16.63
N LEU A 19 -0.88 -1.80 -15.62
CA LEU A 19 0.08 -2.90 -15.79
C LEU A 19 -0.54 -4.21 -15.28
N PRO A 20 -0.17 -5.36 -15.88
CA PRO A 20 -0.55 -6.66 -15.33
C PRO A 20 0.10 -6.85 -13.97
N TYR A 21 -0.59 -7.55 -13.08
CA TYR A 21 -0.10 -7.90 -11.76
C TYR A 21 -0.26 -9.40 -11.53
N ASP A 22 0.60 -9.95 -10.67
CA ASP A 22 0.51 -11.32 -10.19
C ASP A 22 0.59 -11.36 -8.67
N PHE A 23 -0.10 -12.31 -8.04
CA PHE A 23 0.13 -12.60 -6.62
C PHE A 23 1.38 -13.46 -6.49
N ILE A 24 2.32 -13.02 -5.65
CA ILE A 24 3.61 -13.68 -5.45
C ILE A 24 3.86 -13.94 -3.97
N ASP A 25 4.80 -14.83 -3.67
CA ASP A 25 5.40 -14.92 -2.34
C ASP A 25 6.38 -13.74 -2.14
N SER A 26 6.47 -13.21 -0.92
CA SER A 26 7.39 -12.12 -0.60
C SER A 26 8.84 -12.53 -0.91
N THR A 27 9.56 -11.70 -1.66
CA THR A 27 10.96 -11.98 -2.01
C THR A 27 11.96 -11.40 -1.00
N LYS A 28 11.49 -10.80 0.11
CA LYS A 28 12.29 -10.17 1.17
C LYS A 28 13.30 -9.14 0.63
N LYS A 29 12.94 -8.40 -0.42
CA LYS A 29 13.80 -7.29 -0.89
C LYS A 29 13.78 -6.16 0.14
N ARG A 30 14.70 -5.20 -0.05
CA ARG A 30 14.61 -3.92 0.63
C ARG A 30 13.34 -3.22 0.14
N THR A 31 12.47 -2.82 1.06
CA THR A 31 11.14 -2.28 0.76
C THR A 31 10.94 -1.04 1.63
N LEU A 32 10.50 0.06 1.02
CA LEU A 32 10.01 1.21 1.76
C LEU A 32 8.59 0.91 2.20
N PHE A 33 8.26 1.17 3.46
CA PHE A 33 6.92 0.96 3.98
C PHE A 33 6.31 2.27 4.45
N ALA A 34 5.04 2.45 4.11
CA ALA A 34 4.16 3.42 4.73
C ALA A 34 3.02 2.70 5.44
N TYR A 35 2.44 3.37 6.43
CA TYR A 35 1.24 2.90 7.10
C TYR A 35 0.19 3.99 7.20
N ILE A 36 -1.06 3.57 7.35
CA ILE A 36 -2.20 4.42 7.62
C ILE A 36 -3.11 3.74 8.62
N ASP A 37 -3.53 4.48 9.64
CA ASP A 37 -4.48 3.98 10.63
C ASP A 37 -5.91 4.13 10.10
N ILE A 38 -6.71 3.09 10.31
CA ILE A 38 -8.08 2.94 9.86
C ILE A 38 -8.94 2.64 11.08
N GLU A 39 -9.91 3.50 11.33
CA GLU A 39 -10.90 3.31 12.38
C GLU A 39 -12.20 2.82 11.75
N THR A 40 -12.74 1.73 12.32
CA THR A 40 -14.00 1.13 11.89
C THR A 40 -15.18 1.67 12.72
N THR A 41 -16.41 1.45 12.28
CA THR A 41 -17.62 1.93 12.98
C THR A 41 -17.79 1.42 14.40
N ASN A 42 -17.17 0.29 14.75
CA ASN A 42 -17.23 -0.28 16.10
C ASN A 42 -16.11 0.29 17.03
N GLY A 43 -15.29 1.21 16.52
CA GLY A 43 -14.15 1.81 17.24
C GLY A 43 -12.87 0.98 17.21
N GLU A 44 -12.82 -0.15 16.49
CA GLU A 44 -11.58 -0.90 16.28
C GLU A 44 -10.65 -0.14 15.35
N ILE A 45 -9.39 0.01 15.78
CA ILE A 45 -8.33 0.63 15.00
C ILE A 45 -7.44 -0.45 14.39
N HIS A 46 -7.24 -0.33 13.09
CA HIS A 46 -6.34 -1.16 12.33
C HIS A 46 -5.27 -0.30 11.69
N ARG A 47 -4.05 -0.82 11.59
CA ARG A 47 -2.97 -0.21 10.83
C ARG A 47 -2.77 -0.99 9.54
N ALA A 48 -3.01 -0.34 8.41
CA ALA A 48 -2.71 -0.88 7.10
C ALA A 48 -1.29 -0.47 6.70
N TYR A 49 -0.52 -1.42 6.20
CA TYR A 49 0.83 -1.21 5.69
C TYR A 49 0.87 -1.43 4.19
N ILE A 50 1.51 -0.51 3.47
CA ILE A 50 1.83 -0.61 2.05
C ILE A 50 3.34 -0.48 1.93
N GLY A 51 3.97 -1.53 1.42
CA GLY A 51 5.39 -1.55 1.13
C GLY A 51 5.62 -1.64 -0.37
N CYS A 52 6.56 -0.87 -0.90
CA CYS A 52 7.02 -1.00 -2.28
C CYS A 52 8.53 -1.18 -2.31
N ASP A 53 9.01 -2.12 -3.14
CA ASP A 53 10.44 -2.15 -3.45
C ASP A 53 10.84 -0.93 -4.31
N PRO A 54 12.12 -0.55 -4.33
CA PRO A 54 12.60 0.62 -5.08
C PRO A 54 12.22 0.60 -6.57
N MET A 55 12.19 -0.59 -7.19
CA MET A 55 11.84 -0.75 -8.59
C MET A 55 10.37 -0.39 -8.84
N LEU A 56 9.46 -0.90 -8.01
CA LEU A 56 8.04 -0.62 -8.16
C LEU A 56 7.74 0.85 -7.87
N ILE A 57 8.29 1.43 -6.81
CA ILE A 57 7.98 2.82 -6.48
C ILE A 57 8.55 3.80 -7.52
N GLN A 58 9.72 3.51 -8.11
CA GLN A 58 10.23 4.27 -9.26
C GLN A 58 9.30 4.13 -10.47
N THR A 59 8.80 2.92 -10.76
CA THR A 59 7.85 2.71 -11.87
C THR A 59 6.58 3.53 -11.66
N ILE A 60 6.06 3.58 -10.42
CA ILE A 60 4.89 4.39 -10.08
C ILE A 60 5.23 5.89 -10.25
N ALA A 61 6.38 6.35 -9.76
CA ALA A 61 6.83 7.73 -9.91
C ALA A 61 6.96 8.13 -11.39
N GLU A 62 7.57 7.29 -12.23
CA GLU A 62 7.68 7.52 -13.68
C GLU A 62 6.31 7.66 -14.33
N ILE A 63 5.34 6.80 -13.99
CA ILE A 63 3.99 6.83 -14.56
C ILE A 63 3.24 8.11 -14.16
N PHE A 64 3.36 8.56 -12.91
CA PHE A 64 2.61 9.71 -12.40
C PHE A 64 3.30 11.05 -12.64
N LEU A 65 4.63 11.09 -12.58
CA LEU A 65 5.44 12.31 -12.63
C LEU A 65 6.19 12.47 -13.95
N GLY A 66 6.40 11.38 -14.72
CA GLY A 66 7.19 11.39 -15.95
C GLY A 66 8.70 11.46 -15.69
N GLU A 67 9.15 11.08 -14.50
CA GLU A 67 10.56 11.09 -14.10
C GLU A 67 11.18 9.70 -14.24
N ASP A 68 12.22 9.59 -15.07
CA ASP A 68 12.95 8.33 -15.26
C ASP A 68 13.73 7.90 -14.00
N GLU A 69 14.25 8.88 -13.25
CA GLU A 69 14.93 8.70 -11.97
C GLU A 69 14.46 9.76 -10.98
N SER A 70 13.92 9.32 -9.85
CA SER A 70 13.46 10.21 -8.78
C SER A 70 14.38 10.11 -7.57
N ASP A 71 14.56 11.23 -6.87
CA ASP A 71 15.28 11.21 -5.59
C ASP A 71 14.46 10.52 -4.48
N GLU A 72 15.14 10.20 -3.37
CA GLU A 72 14.55 9.47 -2.25
C GLU A 72 13.32 10.17 -1.66
N GLN A 73 13.33 11.51 -1.58
CA GLN A 73 12.21 12.26 -1.01
C GLN A 73 10.99 12.14 -1.92
N THR A 74 11.18 12.28 -3.23
CA THR A 74 10.12 12.09 -4.21
C THR A 74 9.54 10.67 -4.15
N LEU A 75 10.37 9.64 -4.02
CA LEU A 75 9.89 8.26 -3.87
C LEU A 75 9.10 8.02 -2.57
N ILE A 76 9.53 8.63 -1.47
CA ILE A 76 8.80 8.60 -0.19
C ILE A 76 7.43 9.28 -0.34
N ASP A 77 7.39 10.48 -0.92
CA ASP A 77 6.15 11.23 -1.12
C ASP A 77 5.18 10.44 -2.03
N MET A 78 5.72 9.82 -3.09
CA MET A 78 4.94 8.94 -3.96
C MET A 78 4.42 7.70 -3.24
N LEU A 79 5.18 7.12 -2.31
CA LEU A 79 4.72 5.98 -1.52
C LEU A 79 3.57 6.38 -0.58
N LEU A 80 3.69 7.54 0.06
CA LEU A 80 2.64 8.08 0.94
C LEU A 80 1.36 8.35 0.13
N GLU A 81 1.46 8.99 -1.02
CA GLU A 81 0.30 9.25 -1.89
C GLU A 81 -0.30 7.93 -2.41
N THR A 82 0.54 6.98 -2.86
CA THR A 82 0.08 5.65 -3.28
C THR A 82 -0.67 4.93 -2.16
N THR A 83 -0.16 5.00 -0.93
CA THR A 83 -0.82 4.44 0.26
C THR A 83 -2.18 5.07 0.49
N ASN A 84 -2.25 6.40 0.41
CA ASN A 84 -3.49 7.16 0.55
C ASN A 84 -4.50 6.79 -0.54
N MET A 85 -4.07 6.67 -1.80
CA MET A 85 -4.93 6.27 -2.92
C MET A 85 -5.50 4.86 -2.73
N ILE A 86 -4.66 3.89 -2.38
CA ILE A 86 -5.08 2.49 -2.19
C ILE A 86 -6.05 2.38 -1.02
N VAL A 87 -5.70 2.92 0.15
CA VAL A 87 -6.53 2.80 1.35
C VAL A 87 -7.77 3.69 1.28
N GLY A 88 -7.68 4.85 0.62
CA GLY A 88 -8.83 5.67 0.27
C GLY A 88 -9.82 4.94 -0.64
N SER A 89 -9.32 4.23 -1.66
CA SER A 89 -10.16 3.38 -2.51
C SER A 89 -10.78 2.21 -1.70
N ALA A 90 -10.02 1.58 -0.80
CA ALA A 90 -10.53 0.54 0.09
C ALA A 90 -11.67 1.04 0.99
N LYS A 91 -11.59 2.29 1.47
CA LYS A 91 -12.67 2.93 2.23
C LYS A 91 -13.95 3.06 1.40
N VAL A 92 -13.84 3.47 0.14
CA VAL A 92 -15.00 3.57 -0.76
C VAL A 92 -15.60 2.18 -1.01
N LEU A 93 -14.77 1.19 -1.33
CA LEU A 93 -15.21 -0.20 -1.53
C LEU A 93 -15.90 -0.78 -0.30
N ALA A 94 -15.39 -0.50 0.90
CA ALA A 94 -16.00 -0.93 2.16
C ALA A 94 -17.42 -0.35 2.35
N GLY A 95 -17.61 0.92 1.97
CA GLY A 95 -18.91 1.57 2.05
C GLY A 95 -19.92 1.02 1.03
N GLU A 96 -19.48 0.80 -0.22
CA GLU A 96 -20.37 0.38 -1.31
C GLU A 96 -20.75 -1.11 -1.24
N LEU A 97 -19.80 -1.99 -0.90
CA LEU A 97 -20.00 -3.44 -0.97
C LEU A 97 -20.36 -4.08 0.38
N TYR A 98 -19.96 -3.45 1.48
CA TYR A 98 -20.05 -4.05 2.82
C TYR A 98 -20.81 -3.16 3.82
N GLU A 99 -21.42 -2.07 3.36
CA GLU A 99 -22.16 -1.09 4.19
C GLU A 99 -21.37 -0.63 5.43
N THR A 100 -20.03 -0.64 5.33
CA THR A 100 -19.12 -0.37 6.44
C THR A 100 -18.46 0.99 6.24
N SER A 101 -18.72 1.93 7.14
CA SER A 101 -18.04 3.23 7.13
C SER A 101 -16.67 3.11 7.79
N LEU A 102 -15.63 3.60 7.10
CA LEU A 102 -14.27 3.65 7.61
C LEU A 102 -13.80 5.10 7.70
N SER A 103 -13.10 5.43 8.78
CA SER A 103 -12.29 6.65 8.87
C SER A 103 -10.83 6.28 8.65
N ILE A 104 -10.09 7.10 7.92
CA ILE A 104 -8.67 6.87 7.62
C ILE A 104 -7.87 8.10 8.01
N ALA A 105 -6.72 7.90 8.65
CA ALA A 105 -5.78 8.96 9.00
C ALA A 105 -4.96 9.40 7.78
N THR A 106 -3.93 10.21 7.99
CA THR A 106 -2.89 10.46 6.98
C THR A 106 -1.83 9.35 7.01
N PRO A 107 -1.20 9.02 5.87
CA PRO A 107 -0.15 8.02 5.84
C PRO A 107 1.14 8.54 6.49
N PHE A 108 1.94 7.62 7.03
CA PHE A 108 3.26 7.87 7.61
C PHE A 108 4.28 6.87 7.09
N LEU A 109 5.52 7.29 6.91
CA LEU A 109 6.62 6.41 6.54
C LEU A 109 7.13 5.65 7.78
N LEU A 110 7.44 4.37 7.63
CA LEU A 110 8.20 3.63 8.65
C LEU A 110 9.70 3.90 8.49
N SER A 111 10.39 4.10 9.60
CA SER A 111 11.85 4.03 9.63
C SER A 111 12.37 2.60 9.43
N ASP A 112 13.62 2.45 8.97
CA ASP A 112 14.27 1.15 8.79
C ASP A 112 14.27 0.29 10.08
N GLU A 113 14.38 0.95 11.24
CA GLU A 113 14.32 0.31 12.57
C GLU A 113 12.93 -0.27 12.85
N GLU A 114 11.87 0.49 12.51
CA GLU A 114 10.48 0.06 12.67
C GLU A 114 10.12 -1.09 11.73
N VAL A 115 10.57 -1.03 10.46
CA VAL A 115 10.34 -2.11 9.47
C VAL A 115 10.83 -3.45 10.02
N SER A 116 12.00 -3.47 10.67
CA SER A 116 12.59 -4.68 11.24
C SER A 116 11.82 -5.22 12.44
N ALA A 117 11.09 -4.36 13.15
CA ALA A 117 10.28 -4.71 14.31
C ALA A 117 8.86 -5.17 13.95
N VAL A 118 8.36 -4.81 12.76
CA VAL A 118 7.00 -5.15 12.34
C VAL A 118 6.94 -6.61 11.89
N GLN A 119 6.13 -7.41 12.59
CA GLN A 119 5.78 -8.77 12.19
C GLN A 119 4.55 -8.73 11.26
N LEU A 120 4.78 -8.87 9.96
CA LEU A 120 3.74 -8.86 8.93
C LEU A 120 3.17 -10.27 8.67
N ASP A 121 2.74 -10.94 9.73
CA ASP A 121 2.26 -12.34 9.69
C ASP A 121 1.06 -12.53 8.73
N ASN A 122 0.25 -11.48 8.55
CA ASN A 122 -0.86 -11.43 7.59
C ASN A 122 -0.57 -10.42 6.49
N SER A 123 0.39 -10.74 5.63
CA SER A 123 0.72 -9.96 4.43
C SER A 123 0.32 -10.65 3.13
N LYS A 124 0.12 -9.85 2.09
CA LYS A 124 -0.06 -10.26 0.70
C LYS A 124 0.93 -9.50 -0.16
N CYS A 125 1.55 -10.18 -1.11
CA CYS A 125 2.49 -9.57 -2.04
C CYS A 125 1.94 -9.61 -3.46
N ILE A 126 2.11 -8.50 -4.17
CA ILE A 126 1.73 -8.32 -5.56
C ILE A 126 2.99 -7.98 -6.35
N GLY A 127 3.30 -8.77 -7.39
CA GLY A 127 4.44 -8.58 -8.28
C GLY A 127 4.04 -7.86 -9.56
N ILE A 128 4.80 -6.86 -9.96
CA ILE A 128 4.55 -6.04 -11.15
C ILE A 128 5.86 -5.65 -11.81
N ASN A 129 6.02 -6.04 -13.08
CA ASN A 129 7.18 -5.68 -13.90
C ASN A 129 8.55 -5.91 -13.19
N GLY A 130 8.65 -6.97 -12.38
CA GLY A 130 9.85 -7.29 -11.58
C GLY A 130 9.96 -6.60 -10.22
N GLY A 131 9.14 -5.59 -9.95
CA GLY A 131 8.93 -4.95 -8.65
C GLY A 131 7.92 -5.69 -7.78
N GLU A 132 7.87 -5.37 -6.49
CA GLU A 132 6.93 -5.96 -5.54
C GLU A 132 6.26 -4.92 -4.63
N MET A 133 4.96 -5.11 -4.41
CA MET A 133 4.17 -4.42 -3.38
C MET A 133 3.79 -5.41 -2.28
N THR A 134 4.05 -5.06 -1.03
CA THR A 134 3.58 -5.77 0.15
C THR A 134 2.41 -5.03 0.77
N ILE A 135 1.34 -5.74 1.09
CA ILE A 135 0.15 -5.20 1.75
C ILE A 135 -0.09 -6.00 3.01
N ALA A 136 -0.26 -5.34 4.14
CA ALA A 136 -0.54 -6.02 5.39
C ALA A 136 -1.48 -5.22 6.28
N LEU A 137 -2.03 -5.90 7.28
CA LEU A 137 -2.95 -5.30 8.23
C LEU A 137 -2.65 -5.81 9.63
N GLN A 138 -2.50 -4.88 10.56
CA GLN A 138 -2.39 -5.17 11.99
C GLN A 138 -3.57 -4.54 12.74
N ARG A 139 -4.07 -5.22 13.77
CA ARG A 139 -5.01 -4.64 14.72
C ARG A 139 -4.23 -4.00 15.87
N LEU A 140 -4.58 -2.79 16.28
CA LEU A 140 -3.97 -2.09 17.41
C LEU A 140 -4.67 -2.39 18.74
#